data_AF-U4USH4-F1
#
_entry.id   AF-U4USH4-F1
#
_cell.length_a   1.000
_cell.length_b   1.000
_cell.length_c   1.000
_cell.angle_alpha   90.00
_cell.angle_beta   90.00
_cell.angle_gamma   90.00
#
_symmetry.space_group_name_H-M   'P 1'
#
loop_
_entity.id
_entity.type
_entity.pdbx_description
1 polymer ?
#
loop_
_entity_poly.entity_id
_entity_poly.type
_entity_poly.pdbx_seq_one_letter_code
_entity_poly.pdbx_strand_id
1 'polypeptide(L)'
;MFGAVMIAAPVHSATQCDRLGALQADPMAVSAPVSFDAIDANALISACTLALQTDGTDRARYLLQRGRGYLRSGRGDQAMQDIRAAHDLDYPAAAFALATAYFLGDDVPQDLEQARMLFENSYEQGVNWSAKGLSMLYENEFFEGYDPVKSADWLMKFER
;
A
#
# COMPACT_ATOMS: atom_id res chain seq x y z
N MET A 1 9.08 -13.94 -40.79
CA MET A 1 8.47 -14.60 -39.61
C MET A 1 9.32 -14.25 -38.40
N PHE A 2 8.97 -13.20 -37.66
CA PHE A 2 9.58 -12.91 -36.36
C PHE A 2 8.58 -13.39 -35.31
N GLY A 3 8.88 -14.53 -34.69
CA GLY A 3 8.09 -15.07 -33.58
C GLY A 3 8.29 -14.18 -32.35
N ALA A 4 7.20 -13.63 -31.84
CA ALA A 4 7.21 -12.94 -30.55
C ALA A 4 7.50 -13.96 -29.45
N VAL A 5 8.61 -13.78 -28.74
CA VAL A 5 8.90 -14.53 -27.52
C VAL A 5 8.02 -13.96 -26.42
N MET A 6 6.98 -14.71 -26.04
CA MET A 6 6.22 -14.45 -24.82
C MET A 6 7.13 -14.78 -23.63
N ILE A 7 7.73 -13.76 -23.01
CA ILE A 7 8.37 -13.92 -21.71
C ILE A 7 7.23 -14.03 -20.70
N ALA A 8 6.89 -15.25 -20.28
CA ALA A 8 5.98 -15.46 -19.17
C ALA A 8 6.61 -14.84 -17.92
N ALA A 9 5.95 -13.85 -17.32
CA ALA A 9 6.34 -13.35 -16.01
C ALA A 9 6.32 -14.54 -15.03
N PRO A 10 7.31 -14.66 -14.13
CA PRO A 10 7.29 -15.68 -13.10
C PRO A 10 6.00 -15.55 -12.29
N VAL A 11 5.15 -16.58 -12.38
CA VAL A 11 3.94 -16.71 -11.57
C VAL A 11 4.41 -17.13 -10.18
N HIS A 12 4.70 -16.15 -9.33
CA HIS A 12 5.06 -16.41 -7.94
C HIS A 12 3.84 -16.99 -7.22
N SER A 13 4.00 -18.20 -6.67
CA SER A 13 2.94 -18.84 -5.91
C SER A 13 2.73 -18.07 -4.61
N ALA A 14 1.47 -17.71 -4.31
CA ALA A 14 1.14 -17.01 -3.09
C ALA A 14 1.70 -17.73 -1.86
N THR A 15 2.46 -17.02 -1.03
CA THR A 15 2.98 -17.52 0.23
C THR A 15 1.92 -17.46 1.33
N GLN A 16 2.25 -17.94 2.53
CA GLN A 16 1.39 -17.74 3.69
C GLN A 16 1.33 -16.25 4.11
N CYS A 17 2.40 -15.48 3.89
CA CYS A 17 2.41 -14.02 4.09
C CYS A 17 1.34 -13.36 3.20
N ASP A 18 1.32 -13.70 1.91
CA ASP A 18 0.35 -13.15 0.96
C ASP A 18 -1.10 -13.47 1.37
N ARG A 19 -1.38 -14.74 1.67
CA ARG A 19 -2.73 -15.19 2.04
C ARG A 19 -3.29 -14.55 3.31
N LEU A 20 -2.41 -14.12 4.22
CA LEU A 20 -2.80 -13.47 5.48
C LEU A 20 -2.79 -11.94 5.39
N GLY A 21 -2.09 -11.39 4.40
CA GLY A 21 -1.63 -10.02 4.42
C GLY A 21 -1.90 -9.21 3.15
N ALA A 22 -2.43 -9.81 2.09
CA ALA A 22 -2.67 -9.09 0.83
C ALA A 22 -3.57 -7.86 1.04
N LEU A 23 -3.12 -6.73 0.47
CA LEU A 23 -3.78 -5.44 0.56
C LEU A 23 -4.66 -5.23 -0.68
N GLN A 24 -5.91 -4.81 -0.49
CA GLN A 24 -6.83 -4.56 -1.60
C GLN A 24 -6.34 -3.46 -2.58
N ALA A 25 -5.61 -2.48 -2.06
CA ALA A 25 -5.02 -1.40 -2.84
C ALA A 25 -3.77 -1.82 -3.63
N ASP A 26 -3.22 -3.02 -3.39
CA ASP A 26 -1.97 -3.44 -4.01
C ASP A 26 -2.18 -4.02 -5.41
N PRO A 27 -1.74 -3.33 -6.50
CA PRO A 27 -1.89 -3.82 -7.86
C PRO A 27 -0.99 -5.01 -8.18
N MET A 28 0.00 -5.29 -7.33
CA MET A 28 0.94 -6.42 -7.45
C MET A 28 0.60 -7.57 -6.49
N ALA A 29 -0.57 -7.53 -5.84
CA ALA A 29 -1.01 -8.60 -4.95
C ALA A 29 -1.19 -9.93 -5.69
N VAL A 30 -0.68 -11.02 -5.10
CA VAL A 30 -0.72 -12.38 -5.67
C VAL A 30 -1.76 -13.29 -5.01
N SER A 31 -2.60 -12.75 -4.11
CA SER A 31 -3.65 -13.50 -3.43
C SER A 31 -4.86 -12.63 -3.11
N ALA A 32 -5.96 -13.25 -2.66
CA ALA A 32 -7.18 -12.54 -2.30
C ALA A 32 -6.92 -11.54 -1.16
N PRO A 33 -7.49 -10.32 -1.22
CA PRO A 33 -7.26 -9.30 -0.21
C PRO A 33 -7.84 -9.70 1.14
N VAL A 34 -7.15 -9.33 2.22
CA VAL A 34 -7.59 -9.52 3.60
C VAL A 34 -7.97 -8.17 4.18
N SER A 35 -9.22 -8.01 4.62
CA SER A 35 -9.69 -6.79 5.28
C SER A 35 -8.94 -6.55 6.58
N PHE A 36 -8.72 -5.28 6.94
CA PHE A 36 -7.83 -4.93 8.07
C PHE A 36 -8.32 -5.50 9.42
N ASP A 37 -9.63 -5.51 9.63
CA ASP A 37 -10.29 -6.06 10.81
C ASP A 37 -10.09 -7.57 10.95
N ALA A 38 -10.02 -8.29 9.83
CA ALA A 38 -9.85 -9.74 9.76
C ALA A 38 -8.38 -10.21 9.87
N ILE A 39 -7.41 -9.30 9.90
CA ILE A 39 -5.99 -9.66 10.02
C ILE A 39 -5.71 -10.32 11.38
N ASP A 40 -5.21 -11.56 11.37
CA ASP A 40 -4.46 -12.14 12.48
C ASP A 40 -3.03 -11.58 12.47
N ALA A 41 -2.79 -10.58 13.32
CA ALA A 41 -1.53 -9.86 13.35
C ALA A 41 -0.32 -10.77 13.65
N ASN A 42 -0.44 -11.71 14.60
CA ASN A 42 0.67 -12.54 15.01
C ASN A 42 1.03 -13.57 13.92
N ALA A 43 0.01 -14.18 13.31
CA ALA A 43 0.21 -15.11 12.21
C ALA A 43 0.82 -14.40 11.00
N LEU A 44 0.30 -13.22 10.63
CA LEU A 44 0.79 -12.44 9.51
C LEU A 44 2.26 -12.04 9.69
N ILE A 45 2.60 -11.48 10.86
CA ILE A 45 3.97 -11.00 11.13
C ILE A 45 4.96 -12.15 11.12
N SER A 46 4.58 -13.30 11.69
CA SER A 46 5.42 -14.50 11.68
C SER A 46 5.63 -15.02 10.25
N ALA A 47 4.56 -15.14 9.47
CA ALA A 47 4.63 -15.62 8.09
C ALA A 47 5.48 -14.71 7.19
N CYS A 48 5.30 -13.39 7.28
CA CYS A 48 6.08 -12.45 6.48
C CYS A 48 7.53 -12.34 6.94
N THR A 49 7.81 -12.48 8.23
CA THR A 49 9.20 -12.54 8.73
C THR A 49 9.92 -13.76 8.17
N LEU A 50 9.27 -14.91 8.12
CA LEU A 50 9.83 -16.10 7.48
C LEU A 50 10.04 -15.88 5.97
N ALA A 51 9.05 -15.33 5.27
CA ALA A 51 9.15 -15.05 3.84
C ALA A 51 10.34 -14.13 3.51
N LEU A 52 10.53 -13.07 4.29
CA LEU A 52 11.66 -12.13 4.15
C LEU A 52 13.04 -12.75 4.39
N GLN A 53 13.12 -13.87 5.09
CA GLN A 53 14.37 -14.62 5.32
C GLN A 53 14.68 -15.59 4.18
N THR A 54 13.64 -16.12 3.53
CA THR A 54 13.76 -17.20 2.55
C THR A 54 13.65 -16.73 1.09
N ASP A 55 13.05 -15.56 0.86
CA ASP A 55 12.79 -15.00 -0.47
C ASP A 55 13.06 -13.49 -0.49
N GLY A 56 14.01 -13.08 -1.34
CA GLY A 56 14.39 -11.69 -1.54
C GLY A 56 13.69 -11.00 -2.71
N THR A 57 13.01 -11.75 -3.58
CA THR A 57 12.44 -11.22 -4.84
C THR A 57 11.23 -10.35 -4.56
N ASP A 58 10.33 -10.83 -3.70
CA ASP A 58 9.09 -10.15 -3.33
C ASP A 58 9.21 -9.37 -2.00
N ARG A 59 10.44 -8.96 -1.66
CA ARG A 59 10.78 -8.33 -0.39
C ARG A 59 9.89 -7.12 -0.07
N ALA A 60 9.65 -6.24 -1.04
CA ALA A 60 8.87 -5.02 -0.82
C ALA A 60 7.40 -5.34 -0.48
N ARG A 61 6.82 -6.35 -1.16
CA ARG A 61 5.48 -6.85 -0.87
C ARG A 61 5.40 -7.43 0.55
N TYR A 62 6.34 -8.29 0.93
CA TYR A 62 6.34 -8.88 2.28
C TYR A 62 6.58 -7.86 3.40
N LEU A 63 7.40 -6.84 3.16
CA LEU A 63 7.57 -5.71 4.09
C LEU A 63 6.25 -4.98 4.29
N LEU A 64 5.57 -4.58 3.21
CA LEU A 64 4.27 -3.91 3.31
C LEU A 64 3.25 -4.76 4.08
N GLN A 65 3.13 -6.05 3.74
CA GLN A 65 2.19 -6.97 4.39
C GLN A 65 2.53 -7.18 5.88
N ARG A 66 3.80 -7.29 6.25
CA ARG A 66 4.21 -7.33 7.66
C ARG A 66 3.90 -6.02 8.39
N GLY A 67 4.11 -4.89 7.72
CA GLY A 67 3.72 -3.56 8.19
C GLY A 67 2.24 -3.50 8.55
N ARG A 68 1.35 -4.06 7.73
CA ARG A 68 -0.10 -4.17 8.06
C ARG A 68 -0.35 -4.97 9.33
N GLY A 69 0.40 -6.06 9.54
CA GLY A 69 0.34 -6.84 10.78
C GLY A 69 0.79 -6.03 11.99
N TYR A 70 1.87 -5.26 11.86
CA TYR A 70 2.33 -4.36 12.91
C TYR A 70 1.29 -3.29 13.26
N LEU A 71 0.69 -2.62 12.27
CA LEU A 71 -0.42 -1.69 12.48
C LEU A 71 -1.57 -2.37 13.24
N ARG A 72 -1.99 -3.56 12.82
CA ARG A 72 -3.08 -4.31 13.46
C ARG A 72 -2.81 -4.70 14.91
N SER A 73 -1.53 -4.80 15.29
CA SER A 73 -1.09 -5.09 16.67
C SER A 73 -0.68 -3.83 17.46
N GLY A 74 -0.93 -2.63 16.93
CA GLY A 74 -0.60 -1.37 17.60
C GLY A 74 0.89 -1.06 17.66
N ARG A 75 1.70 -1.63 16.75
CA ARG A 75 3.16 -1.45 16.70
C ARG A 75 3.55 -0.49 15.59
N GLY A 76 3.12 0.76 15.73
CA GLY A 76 3.28 1.84 14.75
C GLY A 76 4.71 2.02 14.26
N ASP A 77 5.69 2.12 15.17
CA ASP A 77 7.10 2.30 14.80
C ASP A 77 7.63 1.21 13.86
N GLN A 78 7.29 -0.06 14.16
CA GLN A 78 7.70 -1.19 13.34
C GLN A 78 6.97 -1.21 12.00
N ALA A 79 5.68 -0.83 11.99
CA ALA A 79 4.92 -0.69 10.77
C ALA A 79 5.52 0.37 9.85
N MET A 80 5.83 1.55 10.39
CA MET A 80 6.40 2.65 9.61
C MET A 80 7.79 2.33 9.10
N GLN A 81 8.60 1.59 9.87
CA GLN A 81 9.88 1.09 9.38
C GLN A 81 9.70 0.18 8.15
N ASP A 82 8.78 -0.78 8.21
CA ASP A 82 8.53 -1.70 7.09
C ASP A 82 7.89 -1.00 5.88
N ILE A 83 6.94 -0.09 6.10
CA ILE A 83 6.29 0.67 5.03
C ILE A 83 7.29 1.57 4.31
N ARG A 84 8.17 2.28 5.04
CA ARG A 84 9.24 3.08 4.44
C ARG A 84 10.22 2.20 3.66
N ALA A 85 10.65 1.07 4.24
CA ALA A 85 11.54 0.15 3.55
C ALA A 85 10.91 -0.46 2.27
N ALA A 86 9.59 -0.68 2.24
CA ALA A 86 8.89 -1.11 1.03
C ALA A 86 8.77 0.03 0.01
N HIS A 87 8.54 1.27 0.47
CA HIS A 87 8.49 2.45 -0.39
C HIS A 87 9.85 2.76 -1.03
N ASP A 88 10.95 2.63 -0.27
CA ASP A 88 12.33 2.79 -0.75
C ASP A 88 12.73 1.74 -1.82
N LEU A 89 11.94 0.67 -1.95
CA LEU A 89 12.05 -0.34 -3.01
C LEU A 89 11.07 -0.06 -4.17
N ASP A 90 10.58 1.16 -4.29
CA ASP A 90 9.64 1.63 -5.32
C ASP A 90 8.33 0.82 -5.38
N TYR A 91 7.85 0.30 -4.25
CA TYR A 91 6.63 -0.50 -4.23
C TYR A 91 5.37 0.40 -4.24
N PRO A 92 4.51 0.36 -5.28
CA PRO A 92 3.43 1.33 -5.45
C PRO A 92 2.45 1.38 -4.27
N ALA A 93 2.12 0.21 -3.72
CA ALA A 93 1.19 0.08 -2.60
C ALA A 93 1.78 0.56 -1.28
N ALA A 94 3.11 0.62 -1.15
CA ALA A 94 3.78 1.19 0.01
C ALA A 94 3.72 2.73 0.00
N ALA A 95 3.79 3.35 -1.18
CA ALA A 95 3.55 4.79 -1.32
C ALA A 95 2.11 5.15 -0.88
N PHE A 96 1.11 4.36 -1.26
CA PHE A 96 -0.27 4.52 -0.77
C PHE A 96 -0.38 4.37 0.76
N ALA A 97 0.28 3.37 1.35
CA ALA A 97 0.26 3.15 2.79
C ALA A 97 0.94 4.31 3.55
N LEU A 98 2.08 4.79 3.05
CA LEU A 98 2.80 5.93 3.62
C LEU A 98 1.99 7.23 3.48
N ALA A 99 1.32 7.44 2.35
CA ALA A 99 0.39 8.56 2.17
C ALA A 99 -0.74 8.54 3.19
N THR A 100 -1.32 7.37 3.42
CA THR A 100 -2.38 7.17 4.42
C THR A 100 -1.89 7.48 5.83
N ALA A 101 -0.65 7.07 6.18
CA ALA A 101 -0.06 7.38 7.48
C ALA A 101 0.09 8.90 7.69
N TYR A 102 0.61 9.63 6.70
CA TYR A 102 0.72 11.10 6.77
C TYR A 102 -0.64 11.80 6.73
N PHE A 103 -1.64 11.24 6.04
CA PHE A 103 -2.99 11.78 6.01
C PHE A 103 -3.67 11.67 7.38
N LEU A 104 -3.56 10.50 8.04
CA LEU A 104 -4.20 10.25 9.34
C LEU A 104 -3.47 10.94 10.49
N GLY A 105 -2.14 10.86 10.51
CA GLY A 105 -1.34 11.44 11.59
C GLY A 105 -1.19 10.58 12.85
N ASP A 106 -1.59 9.30 12.81
CA ASP A 106 -1.62 8.41 13.99
C ASP A 106 -0.22 7.91 14.38
N ASP A 107 0.54 7.37 13.41
CA ASP A 107 1.87 6.77 13.62
C ASP A 107 3.03 7.71 13.23
N VAL A 108 2.71 8.77 12.49
CA VAL A 108 3.64 9.84 12.07
C VAL A 108 2.93 11.18 12.20
N PRO A 109 3.64 12.31 12.41
CA PRO A 109 3.00 13.63 12.36
C PRO A 109 2.23 13.82 11.06
N GLN A 110 1.00 14.33 11.16
CA GLN A 110 0.18 14.60 9.99
C GLN A 110 0.89 15.59 9.05
N ASP A 111 0.91 15.26 7.76
CA ASP A 111 1.45 16.11 6.70
C ASP A 111 0.63 15.88 5.43
N LEU A 112 -0.36 16.74 5.23
CA LEU A 112 -1.33 16.61 4.14
C LEU A 112 -0.68 16.84 2.76
N GLU A 113 0.35 17.68 2.68
CA GLU A 113 1.04 17.92 1.41
C GLU A 113 1.92 16.72 1.03
N GLN A 114 2.61 16.13 2.01
CA GLN A 114 3.33 14.88 1.81
C GLN A 114 2.39 13.72 1.44
N ALA A 115 1.21 13.64 2.08
CA ALA A 115 0.20 12.65 1.73
C ALA A 115 -0.29 12.82 0.28
N ARG A 116 -0.56 14.06 -0.16
CA ARG A 116 -0.96 14.38 -1.53
C ARG A 116 0.06 13.88 -2.55
N MET A 117 1.33 14.24 -2.39
CA MET A 117 2.41 13.83 -3.29
C MET A 117 2.53 12.31 -3.41
N LEU A 118 2.46 11.61 -2.27
CA LEU A 118 2.56 10.15 -2.24
C LEU A 118 1.34 9.47 -2.85
N PHE A 119 0.13 9.98 -2.61
CA PHE A 119 -1.07 9.45 -3.28
C PHE A 119 -1.00 9.66 -4.80
N GLU A 120 -0.59 10.83 -5.27
CA GLU A 120 -0.43 11.09 -6.71
C GLU A 120 0.58 10.12 -7.34
N ASN A 121 1.77 10.00 -6.74
CA ASN A 121 2.80 9.07 -7.19
C ASN A 121 2.33 7.60 -7.18
N SER A 122 1.57 7.20 -6.16
CA SER A 122 1.02 5.86 -6.05
C SER A 122 -0.07 5.59 -7.09
N TYR A 123 -0.92 6.58 -7.37
CA TYR A 123 -1.95 6.49 -8.41
C TYR A 123 -1.33 6.35 -9.81
N GLU A 124 -0.28 7.12 -10.12
CA GLU A 124 0.47 7.02 -11.38
C GLU A 124 1.06 5.62 -11.61
N GLN A 125 1.35 4.89 -10.53
CA GLN A 125 1.86 3.52 -10.56
C GLN A 125 0.75 2.45 -10.52
N GLY A 126 -0.52 2.85 -10.64
CA GLY A 126 -1.66 1.94 -10.79
C GLY A 126 -2.41 1.61 -9.51
N VAL A 127 -2.10 2.25 -8.37
CA VAL A 127 -2.88 2.07 -7.14
C VAL A 127 -4.17 2.90 -7.23
N ASN A 128 -5.25 2.31 -7.77
CA ASN A 128 -6.52 3.02 -7.97
C ASN A 128 -7.09 3.61 -6.66
N TRP A 129 -6.89 2.93 -5.53
CA TRP A 129 -7.32 3.42 -4.20
C TRP A 129 -6.69 4.76 -3.80
N SER A 130 -5.55 5.13 -4.37
CA SER A 130 -4.96 6.46 -4.16
C SER A 130 -5.83 7.60 -4.70
N ALA A 131 -6.64 7.37 -5.73
CA ALA A 131 -7.63 8.36 -6.18
C ALA A 131 -8.68 8.63 -5.10
N LYS A 132 -9.12 7.60 -4.38
CA LYS A 132 -10.02 7.78 -3.23
C LYS A 132 -9.34 8.56 -2.10
N GLY A 133 -8.07 8.25 -1.82
CA GLY A 133 -7.25 9.00 -0.85
C GLY A 133 -7.14 10.49 -1.21
N LEU A 134 -6.90 10.80 -2.49
CA LEU A 134 -6.85 12.18 -2.99
C LEU A 134 -8.20 12.87 -2.88
N SER A 135 -9.30 12.20 -3.21
CA SER A 135 -10.64 12.76 -3.00
C SER A 135 -10.86 13.16 -1.53
N MET A 136 -10.58 12.26 -0.59
CA MET A 136 -10.69 12.55 0.85
C MET A 136 -9.77 13.70 1.30
N LEU A 137 -8.58 13.80 0.70
CA LEU A 137 -7.61 14.86 1.00
C LEU A 137 -8.07 16.23 0.51
N TYR A 138 -8.57 16.33 -0.73
CA TYR A 138 -9.08 17.59 -1.27
C TYR A 138 -10.42 18.02 -0.63
N GLU A 139 -11.14 17.10 0.01
CA GLU A 139 -12.33 17.41 0.81
C GLU A 139 -12.01 17.79 2.27
N ASN A 140 -10.75 17.63 2.71
CA ASN A 140 -10.34 17.98 4.07
C ASN A 140 -10.14 19.50 4.20
N GLU A 141 -10.97 20.18 5.00
CA GLU A 141 -10.91 21.64 5.22
C GLU A 141 -9.61 22.12 5.88
N PHE A 142 -8.84 21.23 6.51
CA PHE A 142 -7.53 21.55 7.08
C PHE A 142 -6.39 21.47 6.06
N PHE A 143 -6.64 20.90 4.88
CA PHE A 143 -5.66 20.91 3.81
C PHE A 143 -5.61 22.31 3.18
N GLU A 144 -4.41 22.90 3.06
CA GLU A 144 -4.25 24.22 2.43
C GLU A 144 -4.78 24.26 0.98
N GLY A 145 -4.73 23.11 0.29
CA GLY A 145 -5.28 22.94 -1.05
C GLY A 145 -6.72 22.43 -1.08
N TYR A 146 -7.51 22.61 -0.01
CA TYR A 146 -8.93 22.26 0.02
C TYR A 146 -9.65 22.70 -1.27
N ASP A 147 -10.23 21.74 -1.97
CA ASP A 147 -10.88 21.92 -3.27
C ASP A 147 -11.93 20.82 -3.50
N PRO A 148 -13.21 21.07 -3.17
CA PRO A 148 -14.25 20.06 -3.32
C PRO A 148 -14.54 19.69 -4.78
N VAL A 149 -14.22 20.56 -5.75
CA VAL A 149 -14.35 20.24 -7.18
C VAL A 149 -13.29 19.22 -7.57
N LYS A 150 -12.04 19.47 -7.17
CA LYS A 150 -10.94 18.52 -7.38
C LYS A 150 -11.15 17.21 -6.63
N SER A 151 -11.75 17.23 -5.44
CA SER A 151 -12.17 16.01 -4.75
C SER A 151 -13.13 15.17 -5.60
N ALA A 152 -14.19 15.79 -6.15
CA ALA A 152 -15.13 15.10 -7.02
C ALA A 152 -14.46 14.52 -8.28
N ASP A 153 -13.51 15.25 -8.88
CA ASP A 153 -12.72 14.76 -10.01
C ASP A 153 -11.91 13.51 -9.66
N TRP A 154 -11.31 13.47 -8.47
CA TRP A 154 -10.58 12.30 -7.98
C TRP A 154 -11.51 11.13 -7.64
N LEU A 155 -12.69 11.40 -7.07
CA LEU A 155 -13.67 10.35 -6.80
C LEU A 155 -14.15 9.69 -8.10
N MET A 156 -14.42 10.48 -9.14
CA MET A 156 -14.76 9.96 -10.46
C MET A 156 -13.65 9.10 -11.08
N LYS A 157 -12.38 9.34 -10.73
CA LYS A 157 -11.25 8.51 -11.17
C LYS A 157 -11.21 7.16 -10.45
N PHE A 158 -11.61 7.11 -9.18
CA PHE A 158 -11.67 5.87 -8.40
C PHE A 158 -12.79 4.94 -8.87
N GLU A 159 -13.94 5.50 -9.26
CA GLU A 159 -15.16 4.76 -9.64
C GLU A 159 -15.14 4.20 -11.07
N ARG A 160 -14.15 4.57 -11.89
CA ARG A 160 -13.99 4.08 -13.27
C ARG A 160 -13.15 2.81 -13.32
#